data_AF-A0A1G1N9F2-F1
#
_entry.id   AF-A0A1G1N9F2-F1
#
_cell.length_a   1.000
_cell.length_b   1.000
_cell.length_c   1.000
_cell.angle_alpha   90.00
_cell.angle_beta   90.00
_cell.angle_gamma   90.00
#
_symmetry.space_group_name_H-M   'P 1'
#
loop_
_entity.id
_entity.type
_entity.pdbx_description
1 polymer ?
#
loop_
_entity_poly.entity_id
_entity_poly.type
_entity_poly.pdbx_seq_one_letter_code
_entity_poly.pdbx_strand_id
1 'polypeptide(L)'
;MRIISIANQKGGCGKTTSAVNLAAALAGNGRKVLLIDFDPQAHATVGLNVEAKKNIYHCLSKLTPQKAALQDIIVNVTTNFDIAPSEIILTTLEQELANEIGRESRLQETLASILNSNYDYIIIDCPPNLGILTVNAICASNEVIIPVEPSRFSLEGLGRLVDIINLIKDRLDHRVEFKVLVTIFDSRLKYAFKILADLRNRIRENMFSTIIHVNVKLKESQSFGCSVLDFDKYSRGAKDYYSLSKEVIKAEVPSEPLKAKIQELIEEHLPKLTEITVKLNLDLPGAREVYVLGDFNDWRTDKDAAMADDNGRWVKSLKLGAGLYRYRFIVDGKWITDPQNPFQEKNPYGEFDSLLKIEES
;
A
#
# COMPACT_ATOMS: atom_id res chain seq x y z
N MET A 1 -5.19 -7.79 15.62
CA MET A 1 -4.17 -8.74 15.11
C MET A 1 -4.40 -8.93 13.62
N ARG A 2 -3.36 -8.82 12.79
CA ARG A 2 -3.40 -9.10 11.34
C ARG A 2 -2.59 -10.34 11.02
N ILE A 3 -3.17 -11.29 10.30
CA ILE A 3 -2.50 -12.53 9.89
C ILE A 3 -2.19 -12.44 8.39
N ILE A 4 -0.91 -12.52 8.04
CA ILE A 4 -0.40 -12.29 6.69
C ILE A 4 0.39 -13.50 6.22
N SER A 5 -0.08 -14.15 5.15
CA SER A 5 0.67 -15.23 4.49
C SER A 5 1.61 -14.68 3.42
N ILE A 6 2.83 -15.22 3.35
CA ILE A 6 3.78 -14.94 2.27
C ILE A 6 3.80 -16.14 1.32
N ALA A 7 3.07 -16.06 0.19
CA ALA A 7 2.82 -17.21 -0.67
C ALA A 7 3.16 -16.96 -2.14
N ASN A 8 3.73 -17.98 -2.80
CA ASN A 8 3.97 -18.04 -4.26
C ASN A 8 4.42 -19.47 -4.63
N GLN A 9 3.88 -20.01 -5.74
CA GLN A 9 4.29 -21.29 -6.32
C GLN A 9 5.77 -21.35 -6.69
N LYS A 10 6.39 -20.23 -7.08
CA LYS A 10 7.79 -20.23 -7.55
C LYS A 10 8.75 -20.38 -6.36
N GLY A 11 9.65 -21.35 -6.44
CA GLY A 11 10.85 -21.39 -5.57
C GLY A 11 11.76 -20.20 -5.84
N GLY A 12 12.41 -19.67 -4.79
CA GLY A 12 13.41 -18.62 -4.94
C GLY A 12 12.89 -17.21 -5.26
N CYS A 13 11.59 -16.94 -5.21
CA CYS A 13 11.05 -15.57 -5.37
C CYS A 13 11.18 -14.68 -4.12
N GLY A 14 11.85 -15.17 -3.06
CA GLY A 14 12.09 -14.42 -1.84
C GLY A 14 10.99 -14.50 -0.78
N LYS A 15 10.20 -15.60 -0.71
CA LYS A 15 9.18 -15.82 0.34
C LYS A 15 9.76 -15.77 1.75
N THR A 16 10.59 -16.75 2.11
CA THR A 16 11.24 -16.83 3.43
C THR A 16 12.03 -15.57 3.76
N THR A 17 12.80 -15.04 2.79
CA THR A 17 13.53 -13.79 2.97
C THR A 17 12.56 -12.63 3.28
N SER A 18 11.40 -12.57 2.63
CA SER A 18 10.41 -11.55 2.92
C SER A 18 9.73 -11.77 4.26
N ALA A 19 9.36 -13.01 4.59
CA ALA A 19 8.71 -13.36 5.85
C ALA A 19 9.57 -12.97 7.06
N VAL A 20 10.83 -13.42 7.07
CA VAL A 20 11.79 -13.13 8.15
C VAL A 20 12.05 -11.63 8.28
N ASN A 21 12.38 -10.95 7.19
CA ASN A 21 12.80 -9.56 7.26
C ASN A 21 11.63 -8.57 7.41
N LEU A 22 10.44 -8.90 6.91
CA LEU A 22 9.24 -8.13 7.22
C LEU A 22 8.86 -8.29 8.69
N ALA A 23 8.91 -9.50 9.24
CA ALA A 23 8.62 -9.74 10.65
C ALA A 23 9.58 -8.96 11.56
N ALA A 24 10.89 -9.05 11.29
CA ALA A 24 11.89 -8.27 12.00
C ALA A 24 11.70 -6.75 11.83
N ALA A 25 11.29 -6.28 10.65
CA ALA A 25 11.03 -4.86 10.40
C ALA A 25 9.81 -4.34 11.17
N LEU A 26 8.73 -5.12 11.22
CA LEU A 26 7.55 -4.81 12.02
C LEU A 26 7.92 -4.78 13.52
N ALA A 27 8.71 -5.74 14.00
CA ALA A 27 9.20 -5.77 15.37
C ALA A 27 10.10 -4.56 15.72
N GLY A 28 11.00 -4.18 14.82
CA GLY A 28 11.81 -2.96 14.92
C GLY A 28 10.99 -1.67 14.88
N ASN A 29 9.72 -1.73 14.43
CA ASN A 29 8.75 -0.64 14.52
C ASN A 29 7.86 -0.71 15.77
N GLY A 30 8.22 -1.55 16.74
CA GLY A 30 7.53 -1.68 18.03
C GLY A 30 6.31 -2.58 18.02
N ARG A 31 6.07 -3.35 16.94
CA ARG A 31 4.96 -4.30 16.85
C ARG A 31 5.34 -5.65 17.43
N LYS A 32 4.43 -6.32 18.11
CA LYS A 32 4.64 -7.71 18.54
C LYS A 32 4.30 -8.65 17.39
N VAL A 33 5.28 -9.44 16.95
CA VAL A 33 5.19 -10.26 15.74
C VAL A 33 5.51 -11.71 16.05
N LEU A 34 4.65 -12.61 15.58
CA LEU A 34 4.91 -14.04 15.50
C LEU A 34 5.14 -14.44 14.04
N LEU A 35 6.30 -15.01 13.72
CA LEU A 35 6.53 -15.70 12.45
C LEU A 35 6.20 -17.18 12.61
N ILE A 36 5.39 -17.73 11.72
CA ILE A 36 5.14 -19.16 11.63
C ILE A 36 5.89 -19.66 10.40
N ASP A 37 6.91 -20.47 10.62
CA ASP A 37 7.52 -21.23 9.53
C ASP A 37 6.56 -22.35 9.16
N PHE A 38 6.01 -22.31 7.95
CA PHE A 38 5.06 -23.30 7.46
C PHE A 38 5.55 -24.01 6.20
N ASP A 39 6.86 -23.92 5.93
CA ASP A 39 7.55 -24.67 4.89
C ASP A 39 8.24 -25.90 5.52
N PRO A 40 8.02 -27.13 5.03
CA PRO A 40 8.77 -28.29 5.49
C PRO A 40 10.29 -28.16 5.32
N GLN A 41 10.78 -27.29 4.44
CA GLN A 41 12.23 -27.01 4.33
C GLN A 41 12.78 -26.20 5.51
N ALA A 42 11.91 -25.62 6.34
CA ALA A 42 12.25 -24.90 7.57
C ALA A 42 13.30 -23.78 7.37
N HIS A 43 13.31 -23.14 6.19
CA HIS A 43 14.32 -22.15 5.86
C HIS A 43 14.25 -20.90 6.76
N ALA A 44 13.08 -20.53 7.28
CA ALA A 44 12.98 -19.41 8.22
C ALA A 44 13.57 -19.80 9.58
N THR A 45 13.24 -21.00 10.06
CA THR A 45 13.75 -21.58 11.32
C THR A 45 15.28 -21.68 11.30
N VAL A 46 15.84 -22.31 10.26
CA VAL A 46 17.28 -22.44 10.08
C VAL A 46 17.95 -21.08 9.87
N GLY A 47 17.35 -20.22 9.05
CA GLY A 47 17.89 -18.89 8.74
C GLY A 47 17.89 -17.92 9.93
N LEU A 48 17.17 -18.24 11.00
CA LEU A 48 17.19 -17.52 12.28
C LEU A 48 17.95 -18.27 13.39
N ASN A 49 18.62 -19.37 13.04
CA ASN A 49 19.39 -20.21 13.97
C ASN A 49 18.58 -20.65 15.21
N VAL A 50 17.32 -21.03 14.99
CA VAL A 50 16.43 -21.49 16.06
C VAL A 50 16.41 -23.01 16.13
N GLU A 51 16.69 -23.54 17.31
CA GLU A 51 16.56 -24.96 17.62
C GLU A 51 15.33 -25.18 18.50
N ALA A 52 14.47 -26.12 18.12
CA ALA A 52 13.28 -26.46 18.90
C ALA A 52 13.02 -27.96 18.88
N LYS A 53 12.72 -28.52 20.07
CA LYS A 53 12.37 -29.95 20.20
C LYS A 53 10.98 -30.28 19.67
N LYS A 54 10.09 -29.28 19.69
CA LYS A 54 8.73 -29.35 19.15
C LYS A 54 8.56 -28.19 18.18
N ASN A 55 7.70 -28.40 17.20
CA ASN A 55 7.52 -27.52 16.05
C ASN A 55 6.05 -27.54 15.63
N ILE A 56 5.71 -26.77 14.60
CA ILE A 56 4.32 -26.57 14.16
C ILE A 56 3.60 -27.88 13.82
N TYR A 57 4.32 -28.91 13.36
CA TYR A 57 3.76 -30.24 13.11
C TYR A 57 3.13 -30.86 14.37
N HIS A 58 3.76 -30.69 15.55
CA HIS A 58 3.27 -31.24 16.81
C HIS A 58 1.96 -30.59 17.30
N CYS A 59 1.64 -29.40 16.80
CA CYS A 59 0.37 -28.72 17.08
C CYS A 59 -0.76 -29.19 16.14
N LEU A 60 -0.42 -29.48 14.88
CA LEU A 60 -1.39 -29.70 13.80
C LEU A 60 -1.71 -31.17 13.54
N SER A 61 -0.72 -32.06 13.70
CA SER A 61 -0.88 -33.49 13.48
C SER A 61 -1.81 -34.11 14.53
N LYS A 62 -2.70 -35.00 14.08
CA LYS A 62 -3.49 -35.85 14.97
C LYS A 62 -2.78 -37.16 15.32
N LEU A 63 -1.75 -37.52 14.55
CA LEU A 63 -1.02 -38.77 14.69
C LEU A 63 0.17 -38.64 15.64
N THR A 64 0.57 -37.41 15.99
CA THR A 64 1.66 -37.19 16.94
C THR A 64 1.28 -37.66 18.35
N PRO A 65 2.08 -38.53 18.98
CA PRO A 65 1.84 -38.94 20.37
C PRO A 65 2.14 -37.81 21.37
N GLN A 66 2.84 -36.75 20.95
CA GLN A 66 3.22 -35.62 21.78
C GLN A 66 2.58 -34.33 21.27
N LYS A 67 1.25 -34.24 21.38
CA LYS A 67 0.54 -33.01 21.03
C LYS A 67 1.06 -31.83 21.85
N ALA A 68 1.25 -30.69 21.19
CA ALA A 68 1.75 -29.46 21.81
C ALA A 68 0.74 -28.33 21.64
N ALA A 69 0.60 -27.47 22.66
CA ALA A 69 -0.04 -26.19 22.44
C ALA A 69 0.89 -25.31 21.60
N LEU A 70 0.32 -24.39 20.82
CA LEU A 70 1.11 -23.48 20.00
C LEU A 70 2.08 -22.64 20.84
N GLN A 71 1.68 -22.27 22.06
CA GLN A 71 2.51 -21.51 23.00
C GLN A 71 3.77 -22.28 23.44
N ASP A 72 3.72 -23.61 23.47
CA ASP A 72 4.84 -24.46 23.91
C ASP A 72 5.95 -24.57 22.86
N ILE A 73 5.67 -24.20 21.61
CA ILE A 73 6.62 -24.28 20.50
C ILE A 73 7.18 -22.91 20.10
N ILE A 74 6.60 -21.83 20.63
CA ILE A 74 7.03 -20.47 20.28
C ILE A 74 8.39 -20.20 20.94
N VAL A 75 9.34 -19.75 20.13
CA VAL A 75 10.69 -19.38 20.55
C VAL A 75 10.90 -17.90 20.31
N ASN A 76 11.47 -17.21 21.30
CA ASN A 76 11.83 -15.81 21.14
C ASN A 76 13.10 -15.68 20.28
N VAL A 77 13.02 -14.86 19.23
CA VAL A 77 14.16 -14.55 18.36
C VAL A 77 14.86 -13.29 18.85
N THR A 78 14.09 -12.22 19.07
CA THR A 78 14.55 -10.94 19.62
C THR A 78 13.38 -10.15 20.20
N THR A 79 13.61 -8.90 20.59
CA THR A 79 12.58 -8.02 21.16
C THR A 79 11.37 -7.89 20.23
N ASN A 80 10.18 -8.21 20.74
CA ASN A 80 8.90 -8.20 20.02
C ASN A 80 8.83 -9.12 18.79
N PHE A 81 9.78 -10.06 18.63
CA PHE A 81 9.80 -10.99 17.51
C PHE A 81 10.00 -12.43 17.98
N ASP A 82 8.95 -13.22 17.77
CA ASP A 82 8.89 -14.64 18.10
C ASP A 82 8.71 -15.48 16.84
N ILE A 83 9.06 -16.77 16.91
CA ILE A 83 8.87 -17.75 15.84
C ILE A 83 8.22 -19.03 16.34
N ALA A 84 7.27 -19.57 15.59
CA ALA A 84 6.82 -20.95 15.65
C ALA A 84 7.57 -21.75 14.57
N PRO A 85 8.52 -22.63 14.94
CA PRO A 85 9.43 -23.27 14.01
C PRO A 85 8.79 -24.42 13.22
N SER A 86 9.44 -24.77 12.10
CA SER A 86 9.09 -25.90 11.24
C SER A 86 10.22 -26.92 11.17
N GLU A 87 9.93 -28.07 10.57
CA GLU A 87 10.91 -29.12 10.26
C GLU A 87 10.39 -29.99 9.10
N ILE A 88 11.28 -30.78 8.48
CA ILE A 88 10.98 -31.67 7.36
C ILE A 88 9.81 -32.63 7.62
N ILE A 89 9.55 -32.98 8.88
CA ILE A 89 8.40 -33.81 9.27
C ILE A 89 7.06 -33.18 8.88
N LEU A 90 6.97 -31.87 8.68
CA LEU A 90 5.75 -31.21 8.21
C LEU A 90 5.27 -31.75 6.84
N THR A 91 6.13 -32.39 6.06
CA THR A 91 5.73 -33.14 4.85
C THR A 91 4.75 -34.28 5.13
N THR A 92 4.79 -34.89 6.33
CA THR A 92 3.85 -35.94 6.70
C THR A 92 2.46 -35.37 6.97
N LEU A 93 2.37 -34.15 7.51
CA LEU A 93 1.09 -33.47 7.72
C LEU A 93 0.33 -33.28 6.40
N GLU A 94 1.02 -32.96 5.32
CA GLU A 94 0.40 -32.84 4.00
C GLU A 94 -0.26 -34.15 3.55
N GLN A 95 0.37 -35.30 3.86
CA GLN A 95 -0.21 -36.63 3.60
C GLN A 95 -1.36 -36.95 4.55
N GLU A 96 -1.23 -36.61 5.83
CA GLU A 96 -2.26 -36.82 6.86
C GLU A 96 -3.55 -36.08 6.50
N LEU A 97 -3.43 -34.83 6.05
CA LEU A 97 -4.55 -33.98 5.69
C LEU A 97 -5.25 -34.43 4.41
N ALA A 98 -4.63 -35.27 3.56
CA ALA A 98 -5.15 -35.59 2.24
C ALA A 98 -6.58 -36.17 2.24
N ASN A 99 -6.98 -36.91 3.28
CA ASN A 99 -8.30 -37.53 3.37
C ASN A 99 -9.18 -36.97 4.50
N GLU A 100 -8.76 -35.87 5.15
CA GLU A 100 -9.53 -35.29 6.25
C GLU A 100 -10.59 -34.31 5.74
N ILE A 101 -11.76 -34.34 6.38
CA ILE A 101 -12.80 -33.32 6.20
C ILE A 101 -12.34 -32.05 6.92
N GLY A 102 -12.49 -30.89 6.27
CA GLY A 102 -12.04 -29.61 6.81
C GLY A 102 -10.51 -29.48 6.90
N ARG A 103 -9.79 -30.25 6.08
CA ARG A 103 -8.32 -30.24 6.03
C ARG A 103 -7.72 -28.88 5.69
N GLU A 104 -8.50 -28.00 5.07
CA GLU A 104 -8.10 -26.67 4.62
C GLU A 104 -8.02 -25.65 5.78
N SER A 105 -8.66 -25.91 6.92
CA SER A 105 -8.75 -24.98 8.07
C SER A 105 -7.94 -25.42 9.29
N ARG A 106 -7.09 -26.45 9.18
CA ARG A 106 -6.34 -26.99 10.33
C ARG A 106 -5.44 -25.95 11.00
N LEU A 107 -4.73 -25.14 10.23
CA LEU A 107 -3.91 -24.06 10.81
C LEU A 107 -4.77 -22.98 11.46
N GLN A 108 -5.88 -22.60 10.82
CA GLN A 108 -6.83 -21.61 11.35
C GLN A 108 -7.39 -22.04 12.71
N GLU A 109 -7.76 -23.32 12.86
CA GLU A 109 -8.23 -23.91 14.11
C GLU A 109 -7.17 -23.85 15.22
N THR A 110 -5.91 -24.15 14.89
CA THR A 110 -4.81 -24.06 15.86
C THR A 110 -4.55 -22.61 16.29
N LEU A 111 -4.60 -21.66 15.36
CA LEU A 111 -4.42 -20.23 15.66
C LEU A 111 -5.55 -19.63 16.49
N ALA A 112 -6.74 -20.24 16.50
CA ALA A 112 -7.85 -19.82 17.34
C ALA A 112 -7.44 -19.69 18.82
N SER A 113 -6.55 -20.57 19.29
CA SER A 113 -6.04 -20.58 20.66
C SER A 113 -5.18 -19.36 21.04
N ILE A 114 -4.63 -18.65 20.06
CA ILE A 114 -3.78 -17.46 20.29
C ILE A 114 -4.40 -16.18 19.74
N LEU A 115 -5.66 -16.18 19.31
CA LEU A 115 -6.34 -14.97 18.86
C LEU A 115 -6.40 -13.88 19.95
N ASN A 116 -6.43 -14.29 21.23
CA ASN A 116 -6.41 -13.40 22.40
C ASN A 116 -4.98 -13.10 22.91
N SER A 117 -3.95 -13.51 22.19
CA SER A 117 -2.56 -13.21 22.55
C SER A 117 -2.21 -11.76 22.24
N ASN A 118 -1.07 -11.30 22.76
CA ASN A 118 -0.60 -9.92 22.59
C ASN A 118 0.14 -9.69 21.26
N TYR A 119 -0.11 -10.46 20.21
CA TYR A 119 0.51 -10.22 18.90
C TYR A 119 -0.29 -9.22 18.06
N ASP A 120 0.42 -8.24 17.51
CA ASP A 120 -0.13 -7.32 16.52
C ASP A 120 -0.20 -8.01 15.15
N TYR A 121 0.83 -8.82 14.83
CA TYR A 121 1.01 -9.49 13.55
C TYR A 121 1.37 -10.96 13.70
N ILE A 122 0.78 -11.78 12.84
CA ILE A 122 1.25 -13.14 12.56
C ILE A 122 1.66 -13.18 11.08
N ILE A 123 2.90 -13.54 10.81
CA ILE A 123 3.43 -13.74 9.46
C ILE A 123 3.56 -15.25 9.22
N ILE A 124 3.10 -15.76 8.10
CA ILE A 124 3.18 -17.20 7.77
C ILE A 124 4.08 -17.37 6.53
N ASP A 125 5.22 -18.05 6.67
CA ASP A 125 6.10 -18.40 5.54
C ASP A 125 5.60 -19.69 4.87
N CYS A 126 5.13 -19.58 3.62
CA CYS A 126 4.50 -20.70 2.91
C CYS A 126 5.50 -21.47 2.03
N PRO A 127 5.26 -22.77 1.80
CA PRO A 127 6.11 -23.59 0.95
C PRO A 127 6.07 -23.16 -0.53
N PRO A 128 7.05 -23.57 -1.36
CA PRO A 128 7.12 -23.22 -2.78
C PRO A 128 6.20 -24.09 -3.65
N ASN A 129 4.95 -24.26 -3.23
CA ASN A 129 3.92 -24.96 -3.96
C ASN A 129 2.54 -24.39 -3.64
N LEU A 130 1.52 -24.87 -4.34
CA LEU A 130 0.12 -24.49 -4.11
C LEU A 130 -0.66 -25.68 -3.52
N GLY A 131 -0.02 -26.45 -2.65
CA GLY A 131 -0.58 -27.62 -1.97
C GLY A 131 -1.45 -27.26 -0.77
N ILE A 132 -1.80 -28.28 0.02
CA ILE A 132 -2.73 -28.13 1.14
C ILE A 132 -2.18 -27.23 2.26
N LEU A 133 -0.85 -27.19 2.45
CA LEU A 133 -0.22 -26.31 3.43
C LEU A 133 -0.39 -24.83 3.04
N THR A 134 -0.19 -24.49 1.77
CA THR A 134 -0.44 -23.12 1.28
C THR A 134 -1.90 -22.74 1.42
N VAL A 135 -2.84 -23.65 1.14
CA VAL A 135 -4.28 -23.41 1.36
C VAL A 135 -4.56 -23.17 2.85
N ASN A 136 -3.99 -23.97 3.75
CA ASN A 136 -4.13 -23.77 5.20
C ASN A 136 -3.63 -22.40 5.67
N ALA A 137 -2.48 -21.96 5.16
CA ALA A 137 -1.93 -20.64 5.46
C ALA A 137 -2.88 -19.52 5.00
N ILE A 138 -3.43 -19.62 3.78
CA ILE A 138 -4.38 -18.64 3.24
C ILE A 138 -5.68 -18.63 4.04
N CYS A 139 -6.26 -19.79 4.37
CA CYS A 139 -7.46 -19.89 5.21
C CYS A 139 -7.24 -19.35 6.63
N ALA A 140 -6.01 -19.43 7.15
CA ALA A 140 -5.63 -18.84 8.42
C ALA A 140 -5.40 -17.31 8.35
N SER A 141 -5.24 -16.74 7.15
CA SER A 141 -4.78 -15.35 6.97
C SER A 141 -5.90 -14.39 6.57
N ASN A 142 -5.74 -13.12 6.94
CA ASN A 142 -6.56 -12.02 6.43
C ASN A 142 -6.02 -11.49 5.09
N GLU A 143 -4.71 -11.60 4.90
CA GLU A 143 -4.00 -11.03 3.76
C GLU A 143 -2.94 -12.00 3.24
N VAL A 144 -2.67 -11.94 1.93
CA VAL A 144 -1.59 -12.66 1.28
C VAL A 144 -0.66 -11.66 0.60
N ILE A 145 0.60 -11.64 1.02
CA ILE A 145 1.66 -10.98 0.26
C ILE A 145 2.22 -11.99 -0.75
N ILE A 146 2.30 -11.57 -2.00
CA ILE A 146 2.80 -12.40 -3.11
C ILE A 146 4.15 -11.83 -3.57
N PRO A 147 5.29 -12.41 -3.16
CA PRO A 147 6.61 -11.98 -3.63
C PRO A 147 6.80 -12.37 -5.09
N VAL A 148 7.16 -11.41 -5.93
CA VAL A 148 7.32 -11.60 -7.38
C VAL A 148 8.64 -11.01 -7.82
N GLU A 149 9.54 -11.89 -8.29
CA GLU A 149 10.73 -11.50 -9.03
C GLU A 149 10.32 -10.99 -10.42
N PRO A 150 10.86 -9.91 -10.99
CA PRO A 150 10.51 -9.43 -12.33
C PRO A 150 11.16 -10.29 -13.44
N SER A 151 10.59 -11.47 -13.70
CA SER A 151 11.05 -12.46 -14.68
C SER A 151 9.96 -12.84 -15.67
N ARG A 152 10.30 -13.57 -16.74
CA ARG A 152 9.34 -14.00 -17.78
C ARG A 152 8.16 -14.80 -17.22
N PHE A 153 8.38 -15.60 -16.19
CA PHE A 153 7.39 -16.53 -15.62
C PHE A 153 6.54 -15.93 -14.48
N SER A 154 6.78 -14.66 -14.16
CA SER A 154 6.27 -14.04 -12.95
C SER A 154 4.78 -13.73 -13.00
N LEU A 155 4.28 -13.39 -14.19
CA LEU A 155 2.84 -13.15 -14.40
C LEU A 155 2.03 -14.45 -14.36
N GLU A 156 2.60 -15.55 -14.85
CA GLU A 156 1.92 -16.85 -14.86
C GLU A 156 1.75 -17.40 -13.44
N GLY A 157 2.82 -17.38 -12.64
CA GLY A 157 2.77 -17.84 -11.24
C GLY A 157 1.82 -17.00 -10.38
N LEU A 158 1.74 -15.69 -10.65
CA LEU A 158 0.79 -14.81 -9.99
C LEU A 158 -0.67 -15.19 -10.31
N GLY A 159 -0.99 -15.40 -11.60
CA GLY A 159 -2.36 -15.75 -12.02
C GLY A 159 -2.89 -16.98 -11.29
N ARG A 160 -2.10 -18.05 -11.24
CA ARG A 160 -2.49 -19.30 -10.55
C ARG A 160 -2.77 -19.10 -9.06
N LEU A 161 -1.97 -18.29 -8.37
CA LEU A 161 -2.20 -18.02 -6.95
C LEU A 161 -3.46 -17.17 -6.73
N VAL A 162 -3.70 -16.20 -7.60
CA VAL A 162 -4.94 -15.41 -7.59
C VAL A 162 -6.17 -16.30 -7.81
N ASP A 163 -6.09 -17.26 -8.73
CA ASP A 163 -7.17 -18.23 -8.97
C ASP A 163 -7.48 -19.05 -7.71
N ILE A 164 -6.45 -19.48 -6.97
CA ILE A 164 -6.62 -20.22 -5.71
C ILE A 164 -7.24 -19.33 -4.63
N ILE A 165 -6.77 -18.09 -4.51
CA ILE A 165 -7.34 -17.12 -3.57
C ILE A 165 -8.82 -16.90 -3.85
N ASN A 166 -9.22 -16.79 -5.13
CA ASN A 166 -10.61 -16.65 -5.51
C ASN A 166 -11.41 -17.93 -5.22
N LEU A 167 -10.84 -19.12 -5.49
CA LEU A 167 -11.49 -20.39 -5.17
C LEU A 167 -11.73 -20.54 -3.66
N ILE A 168 -10.78 -20.12 -2.82
CA ILE A 168 -10.93 -20.11 -1.35
C ILE A 168 -12.05 -19.15 -0.94
N LYS A 169 -12.11 -17.94 -1.52
CA LYS A 169 -13.20 -16.99 -1.27
C LYS A 169 -14.57 -17.59 -1.61
N ASP A 170 -14.68 -18.19 -2.79
CA ASP A 170 -15.96 -18.68 -3.32
C ASP A 170 -16.44 -19.95 -2.62
N ARG A 171 -15.53 -20.85 -2.25
CA ARG A 171 -15.89 -22.19 -1.72
C ARG A 171 -15.85 -22.30 -0.21
N LEU A 172 -15.02 -21.50 0.46
CA LEU A 172 -14.81 -21.58 1.91
C LEU A 172 -15.36 -20.35 2.65
N ASP A 173 -16.01 -19.42 1.93
CA ASP A 173 -16.50 -18.13 2.45
C ASP A 173 -15.44 -17.34 3.22
N HIS A 174 -14.17 -17.51 2.82
CA HIS A 174 -13.02 -16.91 3.49
C HIS A 174 -12.50 -15.71 2.71
N ARG A 175 -12.75 -14.51 3.24
CA ARG A 175 -12.30 -13.27 2.61
C ARG A 175 -10.83 -13.02 2.91
N VAL A 176 -10.01 -13.16 1.88
CA VAL A 176 -8.58 -12.85 1.96
C VAL A 176 -8.17 -11.81 0.92
N GLU A 177 -7.50 -10.75 1.34
CA GLU A 177 -6.94 -9.76 0.42
C GLU A 177 -5.57 -10.20 -0.06
N PHE A 178 -5.12 -9.68 -1.21
CA PHE A 178 -3.75 -9.95 -1.67
C PHE A 178 -3.06 -8.68 -2.14
N LYS A 179 -1.74 -8.65 -1.93
CA LYS A 179 -0.88 -7.57 -2.39
C LYS A 179 0.47 -8.11 -2.89
N VAL A 180 0.87 -7.68 -4.08
CA VAL A 180 2.07 -8.12 -4.77
C VAL A 180 3.26 -7.29 -4.32
N LEU A 181 4.30 -7.97 -3.87
CA LEU A 181 5.59 -7.38 -3.51
C LEU A 181 6.61 -7.71 -4.59
N VAL A 182 7.20 -6.69 -5.21
CA VAL A 182 8.29 -6.91 -6.16
C VAL A 182 9.57 -7.18 -5.40
N THR A 183 10.17 -8.33 -5.64
CA THR A 183 11.39 -8.79 -4.96
C THR A 183 12.52 -9.04 -5.94
N ILE A 184 13.75 -9.14 -5.42
CA ILE A 184 14.94 -9.49 -6.21
C ILE A 184 15.08 -8.54 -7.42
N PHE A 185 14.74 -7.27 -7.24
CA PHE A 185 14.75 -6.30 -8.32
C PHE A 185 16.19 -5.83 -8.61
N ASP A 186 16.70 -6.14 -9.80
CA ASP A 186 17.99 -5.65 -10.27
C ASP A 186 17.80 -4.38 -11.13
N SER A 187 18.13 -3.23 -10.56
CA SER A 187 18.02 -1.92 -11.22
C SER A 187 18.99 -1.72 -12.39
N ARG A 188 19.90 -2.67 -12.65
CA ARG A 188 20.80 -2.63 -13.82
C ARG A 188 20.16 -3.26 -15.05
N LEU A 189 19.10 -4.06 -14.88
CA LEU A 189 18.48 -4.81 -15.96
C LEU A 189 17.29 -4.03 -16.54
N LYS A 190 17.43 -3.54 -17.78
CA LYS A 190 16.32 -2.88 -18.52
C LYS A 190 15.05 -3.75 -18.59
N TYR A 191 15.24 -5.07 -18.69
CA TYR A 191 14.13 -6.02 -18.73
C TYR A 191 13.30 -6.01 -17.44
N ALA A 192 13.92 -5.85 -16.27
CA ALA A 192 13.21 -5.79 -14.99
C ALA A 192 12.26 -4.59 -14.93
N PHE A 193 12.65 -3.43 -15.49
CA PHE A 193 11.78 -2.26 -15.60
C PHE A 193 10.58 -2.50 -16.53
N LYS A 194 10.79 -3.20 -17.65
CA LYS A 194 9.70 -3.56 -18.56
C LYS A 194 8.65 -4.43 -17.86
N ILE A 195 9.10 -5.49 -17.17
CA ILE A 195 8.20 -6.38 -16.43
C ILE A 195 7.52 -5.64 -15.27
N LEU A 196 8.22 -4.76 -14.57
CA LEU A 196 7.63 -3.92 -13.53
C LEU A 196 6.53 -3.01 -14.08
N ALA A 197 6.74 -2.40 -15.24
CA ALA A 197 5.72 -1.58 -15.91
C ALA A 197 4.50 -2.42 -16.30
N ASP A 198 4.72 -3.61 -16.86
CA ASP A 198 3.65 -4.54 -17.23
C ASP A 198 2.83 -5.00 -16.00
N LEU A 199 3.50 -5.29 -14.87
CA LEU A 199 2.84 -5.59 -13.59
C LEU A 199 2.01 -4.40 -13.11
N ARG A 200 2.60 -3.20 -13.07
CA ARG A 200 1.89 -1.99 -12.65
C ARG A 200 0.68 -1.69 -13.51
N ASN A 201 0.73 -1.94 -14.82
CA ASN A 201 -0.42 -1.72 -15.70
C ASN A 201 -1.58 -2.70 -15.44
N ARG A 202 -1.30 -3.91 -14.93
CA ARG A 202 -2.31 -4.95 -14.73
C ARG A 202 -2.94 -4.95 -13.34
N ILE A 203 -2.16 -4.64 -12.30
CA ILE A 203 -2.55 -4.91 -10.89
C ILE A 203 -2.10 -3.79 -9.93
N ARG A 204 -2.03 -2.54 -10.41
CA ARG A 204 -1.50 -1.38 -9.66
C ARG A 204 -1.99 -1.28 -8.22
N GLU A 205 -3.29 -1.44 -8.02
CA GLU A 205 -3.95 -1.24 -6.73
C GLU A 205 -3.57 -2.32 -5.70
N ASN A 206 -3.29 -3.53 -6.19
CA ASN A 206 -2.84 -4.66 -5.41
C ASN A 206 -1.32 -4.79 -5.39
N MET A 207 -0.55 -3.71 -5.56
CA MET A 207 0.91 -3.73 -5.47
C MET A 207 1.41 -2.87 -4.31
N PHE A 208 2.48 -3.35 -3.65
CA PHE A 208 3.25 -2.47 -2.77
C PHE A 208 3.98 -1.41 -3.59
N SER A 209 4.07 -0.20 -3.04
CA SER A 209 4.93 0.85 -3.59
C SER A 209 6.41 0.51 -3.40
N THR A 210 6.71 -0.19 -2.31
CA THR A 210 8.05 -0.66 -1.96
C THR A 210 8.49 -1.81 -2.87
N ILE A 211 9.77 -1.77 -3.28
CA ILE A 211 10.42 -2.81 -4.09
C ILE A 211 11.65 -3.30 -3.31
N ILE A 212 11.81 -4.62 -3.20
CA ILE A 212 12.98 -5.23 -2.57
C ILE A 212 14.05 -5.49 -3.64
N HIS A 213 15.19 -4.82 -3.50
CA HIS A 213 16.29 -4.92 -4.45
C HIS A 213 17.16 -6.14 -4.21
N VAL A 214 17.88 -6.57 -5.25
CA VAL A 214 18.97 -7.54 -5.07
C VAL A 214 19.99 -6.96 -4.09
N ASN A 215 20.24 -7.68 -3.01
CA ASN A 215 21.20 -7.28 -2.01
C ASN A 215 21.88 -8.52 -1.40
N VAL A 216 23.21 -8.53 -1.39
CA VAL A 216 24.02 -9.63 -0.85
C VAL A 216 23.87 -9.80 0.66
N LYS A 217 23.62 -8.71 1.41
CA LYS A 217 23.44 -8.73 2.86
C LYS A 217 22.23 -9.53 3.30
N LEU A 218 21.20 -9.65 2.46
CA LEU A 218 20.05 -10.52 2.73
C LEU A 218 20.42 -12.00 2.77
N LYS A 219 21.38 -12.43 1.93
CA LYS A 219 21.87 -13.82 1.91
C LYS A 219 22.87 -14.07 3.03
N GLU A 220 23.77 -13.11 3.25
CA GLU A 220 24.74 -13.17 4.35
C GLU A 220 24.01 -13.27 5.69
N SER A 221 23.03 -12.41 5.98
CA SER A 221 22.32 -12.43 7.27
C SER A 221 21.70 -13.80 7.59
N GLN A 222 21.11 -14.46 6.59
CA GLN A 222 20.59 -15.82 6.74
C GLN A 222 21.68 -16.84 7.09
N SER A 223 22.87 -16.73 6.50
CA SER A 223 24.02 -17.59 6.85
C SER A 223 24.57 -17.29 8.26
N PHE A 224 24.35 -16.08 8.77
CA PHE A 224 24.67 -15.69 10.15
C PHE A 224 23.52 -15.96 11.14
N GLY A 225 22.41 -16.55 10.69
CA GLY A 225 21.30 -16.91 11.57
C GLY A 225 20.49 -15.72 12.07
N CYS A 226 20.42 -14.61 11.33
CA CYS A 226 19.69 -13.41 11.77
C CYS A 226 19.01 -12.64 10.63
N SER A 227 18.13 -11.72 11.00
CA SER A 227 17.51 -10.80 10.04
C SER A 227 18.54 -9.81 9.49
N VAL A 228 18.28 -9.25 8.31
CA VAL A 228 19.16 -8.21 7.72
C VAL A 228 19.18 -6.94 8.56
N LEU A 229 18.14 -6.69 9.36
CA LEU A 229 18.06 -5.53 10.25
C LEU A 229 19.03 -5.67 11.43
N ASP A 230 19.16 -6.88 11.96
CA ASP A 230 20.11 -7.17 13.04
C ASP A 230 21.54 -7.28 12.49
N PHE A 231 21.69 -7.81 11.27
CA PHE A 231 22.99 -8.00 10.63
C PHE A 231 23.61 -6.67 10.12
N ASP A 232 22.86 -5.90 9.33
CA ASP A 232 23.31 -4.63 8.76
C ASP A 232 22.10 -3.71 8.48
N LYS A 233 21.69 -2.97 9.51
CA LYS A 233 20.58 -2.01 9.47
C LYS A 233 20.75 -0.88 8.44
N TYR A 234 21.97 -0.61 7.96
CA TYR A 234 22.23 0.45 6.99
C TYR A 234 22.24 -0.05 5.55
N SER A 235 22.24 -1.36 5.35
CA SER A 235 22.14 -2.00 4.05
C SER A 235 20.87 -1.59 3.29
N ARG A 236 20.92 -1.69 1.96
CA ARG A 236 19.74 -1.44 1.12
C ARG A 236 18.61 -2.42 1.43
N GLY A 237 18.92 -3.70 1.67
CA GLY A 237 17.92 -4.71 2.03
C GLY A 237 17.17 -4.36 3.32
N ALA A 238 17.89 -3.91 4.35
CA ALA A 238 17.29 -3.41 5.59
C ALA A 238 16.36 -2.21 5.34
N LYS A 239 16.79 -1.23 4.55
CA LYS A 239 15.98 -0.06 4.20
C LYS A 239 14.73 -0.41 3.40
N ASP A 240 14.84 -1.35 2.45
CA ASP A 240 13.72 -1.82 1.64
C ASP A 240 12.66 -2.50 2.54
N TYR A 241 13.05 -3.42 3.42
CA TYR A 241 12.11 -4.07 4.35
C TYR A 241 11.56 -3.13 5.42
N TYR A 242 12.36 -2.18 5.90
CA TYR A 242 11.88 -1.13 6.78
C TYR A 242 10.78 -0.29 6.11
N SER A 243 10.99 0.09 4.84
CA SER A 243 9.98 0.82 4.05
C SER A 243 8.71 -0.02 3.85
N LEU A 244 8.87 -1.31 3.55
CA LEU A 244 7.75 -2.25 3.41
C LEU A 244 6.94 -2.34 4.71
N SER A 245 7.61 -2.44 5.86
CA SER A 245 6.92 -2.51 7.16
C SER A 245 6.12 -1.24 7.46
N LYS A 246 6.62 -0.06 7.08
CA LYS A 246 5.87 1.20 7.20
C LYS A 246 4.62 1.20 6.31
N GLU A 247 4.72 0.66 5.10
CA GLU A 247 3.59 0.53 4.19
C GLU A 247 2.54 -0.45 4.72
N VAL A 248 2.97 -1.58 5.29
CA VAL A 248 2.09 -2.56 5.97
C VAL A 248 1.42 -1.91 7.18
N ILE A 249 2.16 -1.24 8.07
CA ILE A 249 1.62 -0.57 9.25
C ILE A 249 0.62 0.52 8.87
N LYS A 250 0.89 1.29 7.81
CA LYS A 250 -0.03 2.34 7.35
C LYS A 250 -1.38 1.78 6.92
N ALA A 251 -1.41 0.56 6.40
CA ALA A 251 -2.65 -0.15 6.05
C ALA A 251 -3.43 -0.67 7.28
N GLU A 252 -2.87 -0.64 8.50
CA GLU A 252 -3.61 -0.97 9.73
C GLU A 252 -4.73 0.01 10.03
N VAL A 253 -4.56 1.27 9.62
CA VAL A 253 -5.52 2.34 9.87
C VAL A 253 -6.64 2.14 8.87
N PRO A 254 -7.84 1.69 9.28
CA PRO A 254 -9.00 1.81 8.42
C PRO A 254 -9.06 3.27 8.05
N SER A 255 -9.21 3.57 6.76
CA SER A 255 -9.51 4.91 6.32
C SER A 255 -10.92 5.31 6.79
N GLU A 256 -11.17 5.39 8.10
CA GLU A 256 -11.92 6.55 8.57
C GLU A 256 -11.02 7.73 8.28
N PRO A 257 -11.49 8.67 7.46
CA PRO A 257 -10.54 9.36 6.61
C PRO A 257 -9.76 10.29 7.53
N LEU A 258 -8.44 10.12 7.58
CA LEU A 258 -7.56 11.20 8.01
C LEU A 258 -7.97 12.49 7.29
N LYS A 259 -8.49 12.38 6.06
CA LYS A 259 -9.26 13.41 5.37
C LYS A 259 -10.44 13.97 6.16
N ALA A 260 -11.38 13.19 6.68
CA ALA A 260 -12.52 13.66 7.46
C ALA A 260 -12.09 14.23 8.80
N LYS A 261 -11.10 13.63 9.49
CA LYS A 261 -10.62 14.16 10.76
C LYS A 261 -9.80 15.45 10.58
N ILE A 262 -8.99 15.51 9.53
CA ILE A 262 -8.33 16.76 9.08
C ILE A 262 -9.38 17.76 8.60
N GLN A 263 -10.44 17.32 7.93
CA GLN A 263 -11.48 18.19 7.41
C GLN A 263 -12.39 18.72 8.51
N GLU A 264 -12.67 17.93 9.54
CA GLU A 264 -13.37 18.31 10.75
C GLU A 264 -12.49 19.26 11.59
N LEU A 265 -11.19 18.97 11.74
CA LEU A 265 -10.23 19.91 12.34
C LEU A 265 -10.06 21.20 11.53
N ILE A 266 -10.07 21.13 10.20
CA ILE A 266 -10.05 22.28 9.29
C ILE A 266 -11.36 23.07 9.42
N GLU A 267 -12.53 22.41 9.43
CA GLU A 267 -13.83 23.07 9.56
C GLU A 267 -14.04 23.68 10.96
N GLU A 268 -13.42 23.09 11.99
CA GLU A 268 -13.51 23.53 13.38
C GLU A 268 -12.46 24.62 13.71
N HIS A 269 -11.32 24.66 13.02
CA HIS A 269 -10.20 25.57 13.33
C HIS A 269 -9.76 26.53 12.20
N LEU A 270 -10.21 26.38 10.95
CA LEU A 270 -10.07 27.46 9.97
C LEU A 270 -11.19 28.48 10.18
N PRO A 271 -10.88 29.78 10.20
CA PRO A 271 -11.93 30.78 9.99
C PRO A 271 -12.61 30.44 8.65
N LYS A 272 -13.95 30.36 8.66
CA LYS A 272 -14.73 30.24 7.42
C LYS A 272 -14.21 31.31 6.47
N LEU A 273 -13.58 30.91 5.37
CA LEU A 273 -13.17 31.84 4.32
C LEU A 273 -14.45 32.54 3.85
N THR A 274 -14.63 33.79 4.26
CA THR A 274 -15.75 34.62 3.85
C THR A 274 -15.53 34.97 2.38
N GLU A 275 -16.21 34.25 1.50
CA GLU A 275 -16.26 34.62 0.08
C GLU A 275 -17.00 35.95 -0.07
N ILE A 276 -16.32 36.94 -0.63
CA ILE A 276 -16.88 38.26 -0.96
C ILE A 276 -17.38 38.20 -2.40
N THR A 277 -18.61 38.70 -2.62
CA THR A 277 -19.15 38.82 -3.97
C THR A 277 -18.66 40.11 -4.62
N VAL A 278 -17.86 39.98 -5.67
CA VAL A 278 -17.29 41.08 -6.45
C VAL A 278 -18.02 41.20 -7.77
N LYS A 279 -18.42 42.42 -8.13
CA LYS A 279 -19.05 42.70 -9.42
C LYS A 279 -18.07 43.40 -10.35
N LEU A 280 -17.67 42.72 -11.41
CA LEU A 280 -16.93 43.31 -12.53
C LEU A 280 -17.93 43.80 -13.57
N ASN A 281 -17.70 44.98 -14.11
CA ASN A 281 -18.56 45.56 -15.12
C ASN A 281 -17.78 46.32 -16.20
N LEU A 282 -18.30 46.32 -17.43
CA LEU A 282 -17.74 47.03 -18.58
C LEU A 282 -18.86 47.66 -19.41
N ASP A 283 -18.76 48.96 -19.69
CA ASP A 283 -19.68 49.65 -20.58
C ASP A 283 -19.16 49.57 -22.03
N LEU A 284 -19.75 48.68 -22.82
CA LEU A 284 -19.40 48.40 -24.23
C LEU A 284 -20.67 48.20 -25.07
N PRO A 285 -21.41 49.28 -25.43
CA PRO A 285 -22.72 49.22 -26.09
C PRO A 285 -22.74 48.73 -27.55
N GLY A 286 -21.63 48.16 -28.03
CA GLY A 286 -21.52 47.55 -29.36
C GLY A 286 -20.80 46.20 -29.38
N ALA A 287 -20.39 45.67 -28.22
CA ALA A 287 -19.79 44.35 -28.14
C ALA A 287 -20.86 43.27 -28.33
N ARG A 288 -20.48 42.13 -28.92
CA ARG A 288 -21.38 40.98 -29.12
C ARG A 288 -21.17 39.90 -28.07
N GLU A 289 -19.93 39.71 -27.65
CA GLU A 289 -19.58 38.79 -26.60
C GLU A 289 -18.45 39.34 -25.73
N VAL A 290 -18.61 39.19 -24.41
CA VAL A 290 -17.60 39.58 -23.43
C VAL A 290 -17.38 38.44 -22.44
N TYR A 291 -16.13 38.06 -22.26
CA TYR A 291 -15.70 37.07 -21.26
C TYR A 291 -14.73 37.71 -20.29
N VAL A 292 -14.77 37.29 -19.03
CA VAL A 292 -13.76 37.63 -18.02
C VAL A 292 -12.94 36.39 -17.67
N LEU A 293 -11.62 36.52 -17.75
CA LEU A 293 -10.68 35.44 -17.51
C LEU A 293 -9.64 35.91 -16.51
N GLY A 294 -9.29 35.05 -15.57
CA GLY A 294 -8.34 35.38 -14.54
C GLY A 294 -7.93 34.18 -13.70
N ASP A 295 -7.19 34.46 -12.63
CA ASP A 295 -6.71 33.44 -11.70
C ASP A 295 -7.86 32.61 -11.08
N PHE A 296 -9.08 33.16 -11.01
CA PHE A 296 -10.27 32.51 -10.44
C PHE A 296 -10.98 31.52 -11.38
N ASN A 297 -10.63 31.47 -12.66
CA ASN A 297 -11.19 30.50 -13.61
C ASN A 297 -10.10 29.87 -14.50
N ASP A 298 -8.87 29.79 -13.99
CA ASP A 298 -7.70 29.23 -14.68
C ASP A 298 -7.48 29.79 -16.10
N TRP A 299 -7.89 31.05 -16.33
CA TRP A 299 -7.79 31.71 -17.63
C TRP A 299 -8.46 30.92 -18.78
N ARG A 300 -9.62 30.28 -18.50
CA ARG A 300 -10.38 29.50 -19.50
C ARG A 300 -11.57 30.26 -20.07
N THR A 301 -11.77 30.14 -21.38
CA THR A 301 -12.95 30.68 -22.09
C THR A 301 -14.06 29.64 -22.14
N ASP A 302 -14.75 29.45 -21.02
CA ASP A 302 -15.94 28.58 -20.92
C ASP A 302 -17.23 29.39 -20.70
N LYS A 303 -18.36 28.69 -20.54
CA LYS A 303 -19.65 29.34 -20.28
C LYS A 303 -19.66 30.15 -18.99
N ASP A 304 -18.84 29.77 -18.00
CA ASP A 304 -18.77 30.45 -16.72
C ASP A 304 -17.93 31.74 -16.79
N ALA A 305 -17.06 31.88 -17.80
CA ALA A 305 -16.35 33.13 -18.09
C ALA A 305 -17.22 34.20 -18.76
N ALA A 306 -18.36 33.84 -19.38
CA ALA A 306 -19.21 34.80 -20.10
C ALA A 306 -19.84 35.83 -19.14
N MET A 307 -19.81 37.11 -19.55
CA MET A 307 -20.48 38.22 -18.86
C MET A 307 -21.92 38.38 -19.37
N ALA A 308 -22.83 38.84 -18.51
CA ALA A 308 -24.21 39.11 -18.90
C ALA A 308 -24.33 40.53 -19.45
N ASP A 309 -24.96 40.68 -20.62
CA ASP A 309 -25.27 41.99 -21.21
C ASP A 309 -26.55 42.57 -20.59
N ASP A 310 -26.44 43.80 -20.09
CA ASP A 310 -27.54 44.66 -19.66
C ASP A 310 -27.49 45.97 -20.46
N ASN A 311 -28.06 45.95 -21.67
CA ASN A 311 -28.19 47.10 -22.57
C ASN A 311 -26.86 47.81 -22.87
N GLY A 312 -25.80 47.04 -23.14
CA GLY A 312 -24.47 47.56 -23.41
C GLY A 312 -23.57 47.68 -22.19
N ARG A 313 -24.05 47.29 -21.01
CA ARG A 313 -23.25 47.10 -19.81
C ARG A 313 -23.09 45.62 -19.52
N TRP A 314 -21.86 45.13 -19.60
CA TRP A 314 -21.52 43.73 -19.35
C TRP A 314 -21.17 43.54 -17.89
N VAL A 315 -21.84 42.62 -17.19
CA VAL A 315 -21.66 42.40 -15.74
C VAL A 315 -21.37 40.94 -15.42
N LYS A 316 -20.44 40.71 -14.49
CA LYS A 316 -20.20 39.40 -13.87
C LYS A 316 -20.05 39.54 -12.36
N SER A 317 -20.77 38.69 -11.62
CA SER A 317 -20.57 38.54 -10.18
C SER A 317 -19.69 37.32 -9.92
N LEU A 318 -18.58 37.52 -9.22
CA LEU A 318 -17.62 36.50 -8.83
C LEU A 318 -17.63 36.36 -7.31
N LYS A 319 -17.64 35.13 -6.80
CA LYS A 319 -17.43 34.87 -5.37
C LYS A 319 -15.96 34.53 -5.16
N LEU A 320 -15.22 35.42 -4.50
CA LEU A 320 -13.78 35.31 -4.33
C LEU A 320 -13.43 35.42 -2.84
N GLY A 321 -12.46 34.64 -2.40
CA GLY A 321 -11.85 34.84 -1.08
C GLY A 321 -10.97 36.08 -1.06
N ALA A 322 -10.48 36.46 0.11
CA ALA A 322 -9.45 37.50 0.20
C ALA A 322 -8.18 37.06 -0.53
N GLY A 323 -7.58 37.99 -1.27
CA GLY A 323 -6.44 37.68 -2.12
C GLY A 323 -6.23 38.71 -3.23
N LEU A 324 -5.16 38.51 -3.98
CA LEU A 324 -4.85 39.30 -5.18
C LEU A 324 -5.04 38.40 -6.40
N TYR A 325 -5.93 38.79 -7.30
CA TYR A 325 -6.28 38.06 -8.50
C TYR A 325 -5.92 38.88 -9.74
N ARG A 326 -5.33 38.25 -10.74
CA ARG A 326 -5.13 38.84 -12.07
C ARG A 326 -6.29 38.45 -12.98
N TYR A 327 -6.72 39.39 -13.82
CA TYR A 327 -7.75 39.13 -14.81
C TYR A 327 -7.65 40.05 -16.03
N ARG A 328 -8.30 39.65 -17.12
CA ARG A 328 -8.52 40.42 -18.36
C ARG A 328 -9.88 40.07 -18.95
N PHE A 329 -10.31 40.85 -19.91
CA PHE A 329 -11.49 40.55 -20.70
C PHE A 329 -11.13 40.12 -22.11
N ILE A 330 -11.98 39.29 -22.70
CA ILE A 330 -12.04 39.06 -24.13
C ILE A 330 -13.31 39.72 -24.64
N VAL A 331 -13.19 40.72 -25.52
CA VAL A 331 -14.30 41.41 -26.19
C VAL A 331 -14.22 41.11 -27.67
N ASP A 332 -15.24 40.43 -28.20
CA ASP A 332 -15.31 40.03 -29.62
C ASP A 332 -14.00 39.37 -30.13
N GLY A 333 -13.43 38.48 -29.31
CA GLY A 333 -12.20 37.74 -29.60
C GLY A 333 -10.89 38.50 -29.36
N LYS A 334 -10.93 39.74 -28.84
CA LYS A 334 -9.74 40.54 -28.52
C LYS A 334 -9.54 40.69 -27.03
N TRP A 335 -8.29 40.48 -26.59
CA TRP A 335 -7.92 40.69 -25.20
C TRP A 335 -7.83 42.18 -24.86
N ILE A 336 -8.50 42.58 -23.80
CA ILE A 336 -8.43 43.92 -23.24
C ILE A 336 -8.16 43.85 -21.73
N THR A 337 -7.43 44.81 -21.20
CA THR A 337 -7.38 45.07 -19.76
C THR A 337 -8.65 45.78 -19.31
N ASP A 338 -8.96 45.73 -18.03
CA ASP A 338 -10.04 46.54 -17.47
C ASP A 338 -9.67 48.03 -17.58
N PRO A 339 -10.39 48.82 -18.39
CA PRO A 339 -10.10 50.25 -18.56
C PRO A 339 -10.39 51.06 -17.30
N GLN A 340 -11.27 50.56 -16.43
CA GLN A 340 -11.67 51.20 -15.18
C GLN A 340 -10.72 50.85 -14.02
N ASN A 341 -9.87 49.85 -14.19
CA ASN A 341 -8.91 49.42 -13.18
C ASN A 341 -7.51 50.01 -13.42
N PRO A 342 -7.06 50.95 -12.57
CA PRO A 342 -5.72 51.54 -12.69
C PRO A 342 -4.61 50.59 -12.24
N PHE A 343 -4.93 49.49 -11.54
CA PHE A 343 -3.93 48.55 -11.03
C PHE A 343 -3.69 47.42 -12.02
N GLN A 344 -2.46 47.34 -12.54
CA GLN A 344 -2.08 46.39 -13.57
C GLN A 344 -0.68 45.82 -13.30
N GLU A 345 -0.46 44.57 -13.71
CA GLU A 345 0.83 43.89 -13.63
C GLU A 345 1.25 43.38 -15.01
N LYS A 346 2.56 43.41 -15.31
CA LYS A 346 3.08 42.92 -16.57
C LYS A 346 3.13 41.39 -16.56
N ASN A 347 2.49 40.77 -17.55
CA ASN A 347 2.44 39.32 -17.68
C ASN A 347 3.68 38.76 -18.42
N PRO A 348 3.90 37.43 -18.40
CA PRO A 348 5.07 36.79 -19.03
C PRO A 348 5.19 37.01 -20.54
N TYR A 349 4.10 37.40 -21.21
CA TYR A 349 4.06 37.68 -22.65
C TYR A 349 4.33 39.15 -22.97
N GLY A 350 4.60 39.96 -21.96
CA GLY A 350 4.93 41.37 -22.10
C GLY A 350 3.74 42.32 -22.18
N GLU A 351 2.51 41.80 -22.05
CA GLU A 351 1.27 42.57 -21.95
C GLU A 351 0.92 42.85 -20.48
N PHE A 352 -0.23 43.46 -20.21
CA PHE A 352 -0.69 43.77 -18.85
C PHE A 352 -1.94 42.99 -18.48
N ASP A 353 -2.01 42.54 -17.23
CA ASP A 353 -3.20 41.97 -16.60
C ASP A 353 -3.72 42.96 -15.54
N SER A 354 -5.05 43.05 -15.38
CA SER A 354 -5.67 43.89 -14.34
C SER A 354 -5.64 43.19 -12.98
N LEU A 355 -5.38 43.92 -11.91
CA LEU A 355 -5.26 43.39 -10.55
C LEU A 355 -6.52 43.67 -9.73
N LEU A 356 -7.13 42.63 -9.21
CA LEU A 356 -8.27 42.67 -8.30
C LEU A 356 -7.80 42.26 -6.90
N LYS A 357 -7.73 43.21 -5.97
CA LYS A 357 -7.41 42.95 -4.56
C LYS A 357 -8.69 42.85 -3.75
N ILE A 358 -8.90 41.71 -3.10
CA ILE A 358 -10.00 41.47 -2.17
C ILE A 358 -9.42 41.42 -0.77
N GLU A 359 -9.85 42.36 0.08
CA GLU A 359 -9.43 42.45 1.48
C GLU A 359 -10.46 41.75 2.37
N GLU A 360 -10.01 41.12 3.45
CA GLU A 360 -10.93 40.59 4.48
C GLU A 360 -11.64 41.76 5.15
N SER A 361 -12.97 41.68 5.23
CA SER A 361 -13.84 42.66 5.89
C SER A 361 -13.93 42.46 7.40
#